data_AF-A0A1Q3E5T2-F1
#
_entry.id   AF-A0A1Q3E5T2-F1
#
_cell.length_a   1.000
_cell.length_b   1.000
_cell.length_c   1.000
_cell.angle_alpha   90.00
_cell.angle_beta   90.00
_cell.angle_gamma   90.00
#
_symmetry.space_group_name_H-M   'P 1'
#
loop_
_entity.id
_entity.type
_entity.pdbx_description
1 polymer ?
#
loop_
_entity_poly.entity_id
_entity_poly.type
_entity_poly.pdbx_seq_one_letter_code
_entity_poly.pdbx_strand_id
1 'polypeptide(L)'
;MAELTAPLKEAGLEGIVMQSGDGVQRRCHPILAAYIGDYPEQCLVMTCYYGDCPCCETEKEDLGVFPVSKPYRDFEEALSAAMAIGTKEWADECLAANIKPIQHPFWKDLPYMDIFRSITPDILHQMYQGVMKHLISWLTSICGANEMDARVRRLPPNHNIRIFHKGISSLSRVSGAEHKQMCSFILGTVVDVPGLTAPQSNALIAATRALLDFLYLACFPIHSNNSLIALDESLADFHAKKDIFITLDVRKHFNFPKLHFLSHYSRAIKYFGTTDNYNTETTERLHIDFTKDAYRASNHKDEYTQMTRWLERREKIIQHTNYISWRLNNLDGSCIPSTSILPTCHTLTGERYDFPGAQRTSTDMKCAFIPKITTHPTMKSVTLSKLEDNGAQGYGAVDFTRALKRFVVQFRNPHLQSNIVDEYARFIVLPFRTLPIWHQVKFTNMDLFGKKTLDSVSAHPRRFNLLGQVTQLSQFDTALISLKAGIEDTIQGMWLSKV
;
A
#
# COMPACT_ATOMS: atom_id res chain seq x y z
N MET A 1 12.83 -16.84 20.60
CA MET A 1 13.04 -15.46 21.09
C MET A 1 14.12 -15.37 22.15
N ALA A 2 14.10 -16.17 23.23
CA ALA A 2 15.09 -16.07 24.32
C ALA A 2 16.56 -16.09 23.86
N GLU A 3 16.95 -17.01 22.98
CA GLU A 3 18.30 -17.06 22.41
C GLU A 3 18.65 -15.80 21.60
N LEU A 4 17.69 -15.31 20.79
CA LEU A 4 17.87 -14.13 19.95
C LEU A 4 18.07 -12.86 20.80
N THR A 5 17.36 -12.75 21.92
CA THR A 5 17.42 -11.59 22.82
C THR A 5 18.43 -11.75 23.95
N ALA A 6 19.11 -12.90 24.06
CA ALA A 6 20.08 -13.15 25.13
C ALA A 6 21.19 -12.08 25.22
N PRO A 7 21.76 -11.56 24.11
CA PRO A 7 22.77 -10.50 24.18
C PRO A 7 22.25 -9.19 24.79
N LEU A 8 20.93 -8.94 24.75
CA LEU A 8 20.33 -7.71 25.30
C LEU A 8 20.32 -7.69 26.83
N LYS A 9 20.47 -8.83 27.50
CA LYS A 9 20.46 -8.92 28.98
C LYS A 9 21.61 -8.10 29.58
N GLU A 10 22.83 -8.43 29.20
CA GLU A 10 24.03 -7.74 29.67
C GLU A 10 24.19 -6.39 28.97
N ALA A 11 23.98 -6.32 27.66
CA ALA A 11 24.15 -5.09 26.91
C ALA A 11 23.17 -3.98 27.34
N GLY A 12 21.93 -4.33 27.72
CA GLY A 12 20.95 -3.37 28.22
C GLY A 12 21.33 -2.79 29.59
N LEU A 13 21.94 -3.59 30.47
CA LEU A 13 22.39 -3.15 31.80
C LEU A 13 23.70 -2.36 31.74
N GLU A 14 24.74 -2.97 31.16
CA GLU A 14 26.11 -2.44 31.21
C GLU A 14 26.40 -1.44 30.09
N GLY A 15 25.61 -1.50 29.01
CA GLY A 15 25.82 -0.74 27.80
C GLY A 15 26.99 -1.28 26.97
N ILE A 16 26.91 -1.09 25.66
CA ILE A 16 27.97 -1.41 24.71
C ILE A 16 28.43 -0.17 23.98
N VAL A 17 29.72 -0.08 23.66
CA VAL A 17 30.23 1.04 22.86
C VAL A 17 29.80 0.83 21.41
N MET A 18 28.99 1.76 20.89
CA MET A 18 28.58 1.78 19.48
C MET A 18 29.06 3.07 18.85
N GLN A 19 29.58 2.96 17.63
CA GLN A 19 29.98 4.10 16.82
C GLN A 19 28.82 4.51 15.91
N SER A 20 28.42 5.77 15.96
CA SER A 20 27.42 6.33 15.04
C SER A 20 28.02 6.73 13.70
N GLY A 21 27.17 7.11 12.75
CA GLY A 21 27.59 7.53 11.41
C GLY A 21 28.48 8.78 11.36
N ASP A 22 28.51 9.59 12.41
CA ASP A 22 29.43 10.73 12.59
C ASP A 22 30.82 10.30 13.13
N GLY A 23 31.03 9.01 13.38
CA GLY A 23 32.26 8.46 13.95
C GLY A 23 32.39 8.58 15.47
N VAL A 24 31.43 9.21 16.15
CA VAL A 24 31.45 9.38 17.61
C VAL A 24 31.03 8.08 18.28
N GLN A 25 31.82 7.64 19.26
CA GLN A 25 31.52 6.47 20.07
C GLN A 25 30.65 6.86 21.27
N ARG A 26 29.54 6.14 21.47
CA ARG A 26 28.64 6.31 22.61
C ARG A 26 28.44 4.98 23.31
N ARG A 27 28.31 5.00 24.64
CA ARG A 27 27.81 3.86 25.39
C ARG A 27 26.29 3.79 25.18
N CYS A 28 25.85 2.78 24.44
CA CYS A 28 24.47 2.55 24.09
C CYS A 28 23.93 1.35 24.86
N HIS A 29 22.70 1.47 25.37
CA HIS A 29 22.01 0.42 26.12
C HIS A 29 20.88 -0.14 25.26
N PRO A 30 21.13 -1.16 24.41
CA PRO A 30 20.08 -1.72 23.57
C PRO A 30 19.05 -2.46 24.42
N ILE A 31 17.78 -2.15 24.20
CA ILE A 31 16.64 -2.76 24.90
C ILE A 31 15.59 -3.24 23.90
N LEU A 32 14.73 -4.15 24.33
CA LEU A 32 13.52 -4.49 23.57
C LEU A 32 12.49 -3.37 23.76
N ALA A 33 12.35 -2.50 22.76
CA ALA A 33 11.43 -1.36 22.83
C ALA A 33 10.02 -1.69 22.32
N ALA A 34 9.92 -2.47 21.23
CA ALA A 34 8.65 -2.80 20.60
C ALA A 34 8.65 -4.24 20.09
N TYR A 35 7.48 -4.88 20.15
CA TYR A 35 7.22 -6.19 19.60
C TYR A 35 6.08 -6.09 18.58
N ILE A 36 6.42 -6.32 17.31
CA ILE A 36 5.47 -6.29 16.20
C ILE A 36 5.05 -7.72 15.91
N GLY A 37 3.75 -7.99 15.97
CA GLY A 37 3.20 -9.30 15.68
C GLY A 37 1.70 -9.24 15.50
N ASP A 38 1.14 -10.26 14.88
CA ASP A 38 -0.31 -10.39 14.75
C ASP A 38 -0.96 -10.78 16.10
N TYR A 39 -2.29 -10.79 16.18
CA TYR A 39 -2.98 -11.02 17.45
C TYR A 39 -2.61 -12.37 18.13
N PRO A 40 -2.60 -13.52 17.43
CA PRO A 40 -2.07 -14.76 17.99
C PRO A 40 -0.65 -14.65 18.55
N GLU A 41 0.27 -14.01 17.83
CA GLU A 41 1.65 -13.79 18.29
C GLU A 41 1.71 -12.87 19.52
N GLN A 42 0.91 -11.80 19.53
CA GLN A 42 0.80 -10.91 20.70
C GLN A 42 0.32 -11.69 21.93
N CYS A 43 -0.71 -12.52 21.80
CA CYS A 43 -1.19 -13.35 22.91
C CYS A 43 -0.14 -14.34 23.42
N LEU A 44 0.64 -14.93 22.51
CA LEU A 44 1.71 -15.85 22.85
C LEU A 44 2.79 -15.15 23.68
N VAL A 45 3.23 -13.98 23.23
CA VAL A 45 4.35 -13.23 23.81
C VAL A 45 3.95 -12.55 25.12
N MET A 46 2.72 -12.03 25.21
CA MET A 46 2.17 -11.47 26.45
C MET A 46 1.76 -12.54 27.45
N THR A 47 1.82 -13.81 27.07
CA THR A 47 1.30 -14.92 27.88
C THR A 47 -0.18 -14.77 28.24
N CYS A 48 -0.98 -14.01 27.48
CA CYS A 48 -2.40 -13.78 27.80
C CYS A 48 -3.32 -14.84 27.19
N TYR A 49 -4.57 -14.90 27.67
CA TYR A 49 -5.59 -15.78 27.12
C TYR A 49 -6.12 -15.32 25.77
N TYR A 50 -6.37 -16.29 24.88
CA TYR A 50 -6.85 -15.99 23.54
C TYR A 50 -8.31 -15.56 23.61
N GLY A 51 -8.62 -14.43 23.00
CA GLY A 51 -9.90 -13.75 23.16
C GLY A 51 -9.82 -12.51 24.03
N ASP A 52 -8.82 -12.37 24.89
CA ASP A 52 -8.65 -11.20 25.75
C ASP A 52 -7.79 -10.11 25.09
N CYS A 53 -7.76 -8.94 25.72
CA CYS A 53 -6.79 -7.91 25.36
C CYS A 53 -5.38 -8.29 25.84
N PRO A 54 -4.36 -8.20 24.97
CA PRO A 54 -2.96 -8.41 25.35
C PRO A 54 -2.37 -7.23 26.13
N CYS A 55 -2.96 -6.02 26.05
CA CYS A 55 -2.42 -4.82 26.71
C CYS A 55 -3.09 -4.51 28.06
N CYS A 56 -4.40 -4.72 28.18
CA CYS A 56 -5.17 -4.43 29.38
C CYS A 56 -5.88 -5.67 29.92
N GLU A 57 -6.48 -5.54 31.09
CA GLU A 57 -7.23 -6.60 31.76
C GLU A 57 -8.66 -6.79 31.21
N THR A 58 -8.95 -6.25 30.02
CA THR A 58 -10.25 -6.48 29.38
C THR A 58 -10.34 -7.92 28.88
N GLU A 59 -11.23 -8.66 29.52
CA GLU A 59 -11.61 -10.01 29.14
C GLU A 59 -12.44 -10.00 27.85
N LYS A 60 -12.43 -11.14 27.17
CA LYS A 60 -13.14 -11.37 25.91
C LYS A 60 -14.56 -10.81 25.88
N GLU A 61 -15.31 -10.96 26.97
CA GLU A 61 -16.74 -10.67 27.03
C GLU A 61 -17.04 -9.17 27.16
N ASP A 62 -16.04 -8.38 27.55
CA ASP A 62 -16.12 -6.94 27.73
C ASP A 62 -15.39 -6.16 26.63
N LEU A 63 -14.79 -6.83 25.65
CA LEU A 63 -14.01 -6.18 24.59
C LEU A 63 -14.79 -5.13 23.80
N GLY A 64 -16.12 -5.28 23.70
CA GLY A 64 -16.99 -4.31 23.03
C GLY A 64 -17.36 -3.09 23.89
N VAL A 65 -17.07 -3.08 25.19
CA VAL A 65 -17.39 -1.98 26.11
C VAL A 65 -16.46 -0.80 25.85
N PHE A 66 -17.04 0.40 25.79
CA PHE A 66 -16.31 1.65 25.57
C PHE A 66 -16.96 2.79 26.37
N PRO A 67 -16.18 3.69 27.00
CA PRO A 67 -14.71 3.72 27.06
C PRO A 67 -14.12 2.54 27.83
N VAL A 68 -12.85 2.22 27.58
CA VAL A 68 -12.14 1.15 28.30
C VAL A 68 -11.95 1.55 29.75
N SER A 69 -12.48 0.75 30.67
CA SER A 69 -12.41 0.98 32.12
C SER A 69 -11.35 0.14 32.83
N LYS A 70 -10.94 -0.98 32.23
CA LYS A 70 -9.96 -1.91 32.81
C LYS A 70 -8.54 -1.32 32.72
N PRO A 71 -7.71 -1.50 33.77
CA PRO A 71 -6.35 -1.00 33.76
C PRO A 71 -5.48 -1.77 32.75
N TYR A 72 -4.32 -1.19 32.43
CA TYR A 72 -3.27 -1.93 31.74
C TYR A 72 -2.74 -3.03 32.65
N ARG A 73 -2.31 -4.15 32.05
CA ARG A 73 -1.76 -5.29 32.80
C ARG A 73 -0.52 -4.86 33.59
N ASP A 74 -0.38 -5.39 34.81
CA ASP A 74 0.77 -5.14 35.65
C ASP A 74 1.94 -6.04 35.26
N PHE A 75 3.04 -5.42 34.83
CA PHE A 75 4.25 -6.13 34.44
C PHE A 75 4.98 -6.77 35.62
N GLU A 76 5.01 -6.12 36.78
CA GLU A 76 5.75 -6.60 37.95
C GLU A 76 5.03 -7.82 38.56
N GLU A 77 3.70 -7.82 38.59
CA GLU A 77 2.92 -8.99 39.01
C GLU A 77 3.13 -10.17 38.05
N ALA A 78 3.07 -9.92 36.74
CA ALA A 78 3.33 -10.95 35.73
C ALA A 78 4.76 -11.49 35.78
N LEU A 79 5.75 -10.63 36.04
CA LEU A 79 7.15 -11.02 36.19
C LEU A 79 7.35 -11.86 37.44
N SER A 80 6.78 -11.45 38.58
CA SER A 80 6.83 -12.20 39.83
C SER A 80 6.24 -13.61 39.64
N ALA A 81 5.06 -13.70 39.04
CA ALA A 81 4.42 -14.98 38.73
C ALA A 81 5.26 -15.84 37.77
N ALA A 82 5.91 -15.23 36.76
CA ALA A 82 6.81 -15.95 35.86
C ALA A 82 8.09 -16.45 36.56
N MET A 83 8.57 -15.74 37.58
CA MET A 83 9.74 -16.11 38.38
C MET A 83 9.44 -17.20 39.42
N ALA A 84 8.18 -17.38 39.83
CA ALA A 84 7.76 -18.43 40.75
C ALA A 84 7.77 -19.85 40.13
N ILE A 85 8.24 -20.01 38.90
CA ILE A 85 8.36 -21.32 38.26
C ILE A 85 9.10 -22.32 39.15
N GLY A 86 8.47 -23.48 39.37
CA GLY A 86 9.00 -24.55 40.24
C GLY A 86 8.47 -24.52 41.68
N THR A 87 7.73 -23.48 42.09
CA THR A 87 6.95 -23.50 43.33
C THR A 87 5.65 -24.29 43.15
N LYS A 88 4.96 -24.63 44.24
CA LYS A 88 3.65 -25.29 44.17
C LYS A 88 2.55 -24.32 43.74
N GLU A 89 2.74 -23.05 44.06
CA GLU A 89 1.81 -21.95 43.89
C GLU A 89 1.91 -21.29 42.50
N TRP A 90 2.91 -21.65 41.69
CA TRP A 90 3.20 -21.02 40.39
C TRP A 90 1.97 -20.86 39.48
N ALA A 91 1.14 -21.90 39.39
CA ALA A 91 -0.06 -21.87 38.55
C ALA A 91 -1.11 -20.90 39.09
N ASP A 92 -1.26 -20.82 40.41
CA ASP A 92 -2.21 -19.92 41.08
C ASP A 92 -1.73 -18.47 41.00
N GLU A 93 -0.42 -18.23 41.13
CA GLU A 93 0.19 -16.90 40.93
C GLU A 93 0.03 -16.42 39.49
N CYS A 94 0.25 -17.29 38.50
CA CYS A 94 0.01 -16.95 37.09
C CYS A 94 -1.47 -16.60 36.85
N LEU A 95 -2.38 -17.38 37.42
CA LEU A 95 -3.82 -17.11 37.30
C LEU A 95 -4.20 -15.77 37.95
N ALA A 96 -3.65 -15.47 39.13
CA ALA A 96 -3.88 -14.21 39.84
C ALA A 96 -3.36 -13.00 39.05
N ALA A 97 -2.20 -13.12 38.41
CA ALA A 97 -1.64 -12.11 37.50
C ALA A 97 -2.28 -12.12 36.10
N ASN A 98 -3.33 -12.92 35.88
CA ASN A 98 -4.05 -13.07 34.62
C ASN A 98 -3.13 -13.45 33.43
N ILE A 99 -2.12 -14.28 33.66
CA ILE A 99 -1.23 -14.81 32.63
C ILE A 99 -1.29 -16.34 32.58
N LYS A 100 -0.97 -16.90 31.42
CA LYS A 100 -0.79 -18.34 31.25
C LYS A 100 0.51 -18.77 31.94
N PRO A 101 0.55 -19.95 32.57
CA PRO A 101 1.76 -20.52 33.15
C PRO A 101 2.71 -21.01 32.05
N ILE A 102 3.33 -20.08 31.34
CA ILE A 102 4.34 -20.33 30.31
C ILE A 102 5.70 -20.44 30.97
N GLN A 103 6.40 -21.54 30.72
CA GLN A 103 7.74 -21.72 31.25
C GLN A 103 8.73 -20.80 30.54
N HIS A 104 9.46 -20.03 31.33
CA HIS A 104 10.56 -19.18 30.86
C HIS A 104 10.18 -18.22 29.70
N PRO A 105 9.22 -17.30 29.89
CA PRO A 105 8.94 -16.30 28.88
C PRO A 105 10.21 -15.48 28.59
N PHE A 106 10.48 -15.20 27.31
CA PHE A 106 11.78 -14.67 26.89
C PHE A 106 12.12 -13.29 27.48
N TRP A 107 11.11 -12.54 27.90
CA TRP A 107 11.23 -11.20 28.46
C TRP A 107 11.56 -11.21 29.96
N LYS A 108 11.50 -12.35 30.66
CA LYS A 108 11.66 -12.42 32.12
C LYS A 108 13.01 -11.90 32.64
N ASP A 109 14.07 -12.05 31.85
CA ASP A 109 15.44 -11.72 32.26
C ASP A 109 15.97 -10.47 31.54
N LEU A 110 15.15 -9.84 30.70
CA LEU A 110 15.58 -8.69 29.94
C LEU A 110 15.48 -7.42 30.83
N PRO A 111 16.36 -6.42 30.68
CA PRO A 111 16.35 -5.21 31.50
C PRO A 111 15.55 -4.05 30.89
N TYR A 112 14.86 -3.27 31.73
CA TYR A 112 14.18 -2.03 31.34
C TYR A 112 13.10 -2.18 30.26
N MET A 113 12.36 -3.28 30.22
CA MET A 113 11.15 -3.42 29.41
C MET A 113 9.93 -3.79 30.23
N ASP A 114 8.79 -3.36 29.70
CA ASP A 114 7.46 -3.83 30.06
C ASP A 114 6.87 -4.44 28.78
N ILE A 115 6.64 -5.75 28.81
CA ILE A 115 6.19 -6.47 27.62
C ILE A 115 4.78 -6.04 27.18
N PHE A 116 3.88 -5.73 28.13
CA PHE A 116 2.51 -5.28 27.86
C PHE A 116 2.43 -3.86 27.28
N ARG A 117 3.48 -3.05 27.53
CA ARG A 117 3.66 -1.76 26.86
C ARG A 117 4.32 -1.88 25.50
N SER A 118 5.11 -2.94 25.27
CA SER A 118 5.91 -3.10 24.05
C SER A 118 5.10 -3.54 22.82
N ILE A 119 3.85 -3.96 22.97
CA ILE A 119 3.01 -4.33 21.82
C ILE A 119 2.51 -3.09 21.10
N THR A 120 2.73 -3.07 19.78
CA THR A 120 2.34 -1.96 18.91
C THR A 120 1.08 -2.29 18.09
N PRO A 121 0.29 -1.26 17.72
CA PRO A 121 -0.76 -1.39 16.73
C PRO A 121 -0.26 -1.88 15.38
N ASP A 122 -1.16 -2.47 14.58
CA ASP A 122 -0.82 -2.95 13.24
C ASP A 122 -1.92 -2.60 12.24
N ILE A 123 -1.64 -1.64 11.36
CA ILE A 123 -2.58 -1.16 10.34
C ILE A 123 -2.99 -2.30 9.39
N LEU A 124 -2.07 -3.18 9.02
CA LEU A 124 -2.40 -4.25 8.10
C LEU A 124 -3.33 -5.29 8.74
N HIS A 125 -2.90 -5.96 9.82
CA HIS A 125 -3.65 -7.08 10.37
C HIS A 125 -4.81 -6.66 11.27
N GLN A 126 -4.74 -5.51 11.95
CA GLN A 126 -5.83 -5.04 12.82
C GLN A 126 -6.83 -4.19 12.05
N MET A 127 -6.38 -3.21 11.25
CA MET A 127 -7.30 -2.33 10.53
C MET A 127 -7.77 -2.94 9.20
N TYR A 128 -6.90 -3.08 8.19
CA TYR A 128 -7.32 -3.52 6.85
C TYR A 128 -7.85 -4.96 6.85
N GLN A 129 -7.07 -5.93 7.35
CA GLN A 129 -7.46 -7.35 7.40
C GLN A 129 -8.27 -7.73 8.65
N GLY A 130 -8.59 -6.75 9.50
CA GLY A 130 -9.40 -6.94 10.70
C GLY A 130 -10.70 -6.15 10.64
N VAL A 131 -10.68 -4.95 11.17
CA VAL A 131 -11.87 -4.10 11.34
C VAL A 131 -12.53 -3.75 10.00
N MET A 132 -11.74 -3.34 8.99
CA MET A 132 -12.28 -2.98 7.67
C MET A 132 -12.85 -4.19 6.92
N LYS A 133 -12.19 -5.34 7.02
CA LYS A 133 -12.71 -6.61 6.51
C LYS A 133 -14.10 -6.92 7.09
N HIS A 134 -14.26 -6.76 8.41
CA HIS A 134 -15.56 -6.96 9.06
C HIS A 134 -16.59 -5.91 8.62
N LEU A 135 -16.21 -4.64 8.60
CA LEU A 135 -17.07 -3.55 8.15
C LEU A 135 -17.60 -3.79 6.72
N ILE A 136 -16.72 -4.11 5.76
CA ILE A 136 -17.11 -4.41 4.38
C ILE A 136 -18.06 -5.60 4.33
N SER A 137 -17.81 -6.65 5.13
CA SER A 137 -18.72 -7.80 5.24
C SER A 137 -20.10 -7.40 5.78
N TRP A 138 -20.17 -6.57 6.81
CA TRP A 138 -21.43 -6.10 7.39
C TRP A 138 -22.20 -5.24 6.39
N LEU A 139 -21.53 -4.29 5.73
CA LEU A 139 -22.13 -3.42 4.73
C LEU A 139 -22.63 -4.19 3.51
N THR A 140 -21.88 -5.22 3.07
CA THR A 140 -22.32 -6.12 1.99
C THR A 140 -23.57 -6.90 2.37
N SER A 141 -23.68 -7.33 3.64
CA SER A 141 -24.88 -8.01 4.15
C SER A 141 -26.08 -7.07 4.25
N ILE A 142 -25.88 -5.84 4.72
CA ILE A 142 -26.95 -4.82 4.84
C ILE A 142 -27.46 -4.39 3.46
N CYS A 143 -26.55 -4.08 2.54
CA CYS A 143 -26.89 -3.62 1.19
C CYS A 143 -27.43 -4.76 0.30
N GLY A 144 -27.01 -6.00 0.60
CA GLY A 144 -27.17 -7.15 -0.28
C GLY A 144 -26.03 -7.25 -1.29
N ALA A 145 -25.43 -8.43 -1.42
CA ALA A 145 -24.24 -8.65 -2.24
C ALA A 145 -24.41 -8.21 -3.71
N ASN A 146 -25.58 -8.51 -4.31
CA ASN A 146 -25.88 -8.13 -5.68
C ASN A 146 -25.94 -6.62 -5.88
N GLU A 147 -26.53 -5.89 -4.92
CA GLU A 147 -26.64 -4.43 -5.00
C GLU A 147 -25.29 -3.77 -4.73
N MET A 148 -24.55 -4.25 -3.72
CA MET A 148 -23.17 -3.81 -3.45
C MET A 148 -22.30 -3.97 -4.70
N ASP A 149 -22.32 -5.13 -5.36
CA ASP A 149 -21.56 -5.37 -6.59
C ASP A 149 -22.05 -4.53 -7.77
N ALA A 150 -23.36 -4.25 -7.87
CA ALA A 150 -23.89 -3.34 -8.89
C ALA A 150 -23.38 -1.90 -8.68
N ARG A 151 -23.35 -1.42 -7.44
CA ARG A 151 -22.84 -0.08 -7.09
C ARG A 151 -21.35 0.04 -7.36
N VAL A 152 -20.56 -0.95 -6.93
CA VAL A 152 -19.12 -0.97 -7.18
C VAL A 152 -18.81 -0.97 -8.68
N ARG A 153 -19.57 -1.72 -9.50
CA ARG A 153 -19.38 -1.73 -10.96
C ARG A 153 -19.73 -0.41 -11.65
N ARG A 154 -20.54 0.44 -11.01
CA ARG A 154 -20.94 1.77 -11.50
C ARG A 154 -19.98 2.88 -11.07
N LEU A 155 -18.99 2.58 -10.22
CA LEU A 155 -17.99 3.57 -9.85
C LEU A 155 -17.29 4.10 -11.12
N PRO A 156 -17.14 5.43 -11.26
CA PRO A 156 -16.45 5.98 -12.40
C PRO A 156 -15.00 5.46 -12.43
N PRO A 157 -14.46 5.14 -13.62
CA PRO A 157 -13.05 4.78 -13.76
C PRO A 157 -12.15 5.85 -13.13
N ASN A 158 -11.20 5.41 -12.29
CA ASN A 158 -10.26 6.30 -11.60
C ASN A 158 -8.85 5.72 -11.72
N HIS A 159 -7.84 6.56 -11.97
CA HIS A 159 -6.46 6.14 -12.12
C HIS A 159 -5.84 5.52 -10.85
N ASN A 160 -6.40 5.83 -9.67
CA ASN A 160 -5.87 5.40 -8.37
C ASN A 160 -6.66 4.25 -7.73
N ILE A 161 -7.82 3.88 -8.29
CA ILE A 161 -8.70 2.85 -7.72
C ILE A 161 -8.83 1.72 -8.74
N ARG A 162 -8.60 0.48 -8.29
CA ARG A 162 -8.82 -0.70 -9.13
C ARG A 162 -10.28 -0.76 -9.57
N ILE A 163 -10.49 -1.11 -10.83
CA ILE A 163 -11.83 -1.39 -11.35
C ILE A 163 -12.24 -2.81 -10.95
N PHE A 164 -13.28 -2.92 -10.13
CA PHE A 164 -13.85 -4.17 -9.67
C PHE A 164 -14.97 -4.61 -10.61
N HIS A 165 -14.61 -5.16 -11.78
CA HIS A 165 -15.57 -5.53 -12.84
C HIS A 165 -16.66 -6.53 -12.42
N LYS A 166 -16.41 -7.34 -11.39
CA LYS A 166 -17.37 -8.31 -10.83
C LYS A 166 -17.89 -7.89 -9.44
N GLY A 167 -17.66 -6.64 -9.04
CA GLY A 167 -17.88 -6.18 -7.67
C GLY A 167 -16.85 -6.72 -6.69
N ILE A 168 -17.18 -6.70 -5.40
CA ILE A 168 -16.31 -7.09 -4.29
C ILE A 168 -16.77 -8.36 -3.57
N SER A 169 -18.04 -8.74 -3.68
CA SER A 169 -18.62 -9.82 -2.87
C SER A 169 -18.03 -11.21 -3.18
N SER A 170 -17.62 -11.43 -4.43
CA SER A 170 -17.08 -12.71 -4.92
C SER A 170 -15.58 -12.88 -4.67
N LEU A 171 -14.90 -11.89 -4.09
CA LEU A 171 -13.46 -11.94 -3.88
C LEU A 171 -13.13 -12.85 -2.69
N SER A 172 -12.35 -13.90 -2.95
CA SER A 172 -11.77 -14.75 -1.91
C SER A 172 -10.32 -14.35 -1.65
N ARG A 173 -9.88 -14.44 -0.39
CA ARG A 173 -8.49 -14.13 0.03
C ARG A 173 -8.05 -12.70 -0.35
N VAL A 174 -8.93 -11.74 -0.04
CA VAL A 174 -8.70 -10.31 -0.26
C VAL A 174 -7.46 -9.85 0.52
N SER A 175 -6.51 -9.27 -0.21
CA SER A 175 -5.26 -8.73 0.32
C SER A 175 -5.46 -7.40 1.06
N GLY A 176 -4.46 -6.98 1.85
CA GLY A 176 -4.46 -5.66 2.50
C GLY A 176 -4.59 -4.51 1.49
N ALA A 177 -3.88 -4.59 0.36
CA ALA A 177 -3.96 -3.59 -0.71
C ALA A 177 -5.37 -3.48 -1.33
N GLU A 178 -6.08 -4.61 -1.47
CA GLU A 178 -7.45 -4.61 -1.97
C GLU A 178 -8.42 -4.00 -0.94
N HIS A 179 -8.30 -4.35 0.35
CA HIS A 179 -9.10 -3.69 1.40
C HIS A 179 -8.84 -2.19 1.46
N LYS A 180 -7.58 -1.75 1.33
CA LYS A 180 -7.22 -0.34 1.26
C LYS A 180 -7.92 0.39 0.12
N GLN A 181 -8.01 -0.23 -1.05
CA GLN A 181 -8.78 0.32 -2.17
C GLN A 181 -10.27 0.35 -1.87
N MET A 182 -10.84 -0.69 -1.26
CA MET A 182 -12.26 -0.72 -0.88
C MET A 182 -12.62 0.41 0.10
N CYS A 183 -11.78 0.67 1.11
CA CYS A 183 -11.97 1.76 2.07
C CYS A 183 -12.09 3.15 1.40
N SER A 184 -11.52 3.34 0.20
CA SER A 184 -11.57 4.63 -0.50
C SER A 184 -12.95 4.97 -1.10
N PHE A 185 -13.80 3.96 -1.34
CA PHE A 185 -15.11 4.16 -1.97
C PHE A 185 -16.28 3.58 -1.17
N ILE A 186 -16.04 2.74 -0.16
CA ILE A 186 -17.10 1.98 0.51
C ILE A 186 -18.20 2.86 1.11
N LEU A 187 -17.85 4.03 1.65
CA LEU A 187 -18.82 4.98 2.20
C LEU A 187 -19.83 5.42 1.12
N GLY A 188 -19.36 5.72 -0.09
CA GLY A 188 -20.20 6.10 -1.21
C GLY A 188 -21.16 5.00 -1.67
N THR A 189 -20.81 3.73 -1.41
CA THR A 189 -21.67 2.59 -1.78
C THR A 189 -22.85 2.37 -0.84
N VAL A 190 -22.88 3.03 0.33
CA VAL A 190 -23.88 2.79 1.38
C VAL A 190 -24.72 4.03 1.74
N VAL A 191 -24.64 5.11 0.96
CA VAL A 191 -25.36 6.36 1.24
C VAL A 191 -26.89 6.21 1.13
N ASP A 192 -27.36 5.40 0.19
CA ASP A 192 -28.77 5.25 -0.17
C ASP A 192 -29.18 3.77 -0.22
N VAL A 193 -28.85 3.00 0.83
CA VAL A 193 -29.18 1.58 0.88
C VAL A 193 -30.71 1.38 0.84
N PRO A 194 -31.24 0.58 -0.11
CA PRO A 194 -32.67 0.33 -0.20
C PRO A 194 -33.19 -0.39 1.04
N GLY A 195 -34.38 0.00 1.51
CA GLY A 195 -35.05 -0.66 2.65
C GLY A 195 -34.65 -0.15 4.02
N LEU A 196 -33.68 0.76 4.13
CA LEU A 196 -33.37 1.44 5.39
C LEU A 196 -34.25 2.68 5.57
N THR A 197 -34.71 2.90 6.80
CA THR A 197 -35.31 4.19 7.19
C THR A 197 -34.24 5.28 7.22
N ALA A 198 -34.63 6.55 7.10
CA ALA A 198 -33.68 7.66 7.16
C ALA A 198 -32.81 7.69 8.44
N PRO A 199 -33.34 7.42 9.65
CA PRO A 199 -32.53 7.30 10.86
C PRO A 199 -31.52 6.15 10.79
N GLN A 200 -31.92 4.98 10.28
CA GLN A 200 -31.02 3.83 10.12
C GLN A 200 -29.89 4.12 9.12
N SER A 201 -30.23 4.73 7.98
CA SER A 201 -29.24 5.13 6.97
C SER A 201 -28.23 6.12 7.55
N ASN A 202 -28.70 7.16 8.25
CA ASN A 202 -27.83 8.15 8.89
C ASN A 202 -26.90 7.51 9.94
N ALA A 203 -27.42 6.61 10.78
CA ALA A 203 -26.62 5.92 11.79
C ALA A 203 -25.57 4.99 11.15
N LEU A 204 -25.93 4.28 10.08
CA LEU A 204 -25.03 3.40 9.34
C LEU A 204 -23.89 4.19 8.68
N ILE A 205 -24.22 5.29 8.02
CA ILE A 205 -23.24 6.19 7.38
C ILE A 205 -22.32 6.79 8.45
N ALA A 206 -22.87 7.26 9.57
CA ALA A 206 -22.09 7.84 10.67
C ALA A 206 -21.11 6.81 11.27
N ALA A 207 -21.58 5.59 11.58
CA ALA A 207 -20.72 4.54 12.12
C ALA A 207 -19.63 4.11 11.12
N THR A 208 -19.99 3.97 9.84
CA THR A 208 -19.05 3.62 8.76
C THR A 208 -17.99 4.70 8.60
N ARG A 209 -18.41 5.96 8.56
CA ARG A 209 -17.52 7.12 8.46
C ARG A 209 -16.57 7.18 9.64
N ALA A 210 -17.08 7.01 10.86
CA ALA A 210 -16.26 7.07 12.07
C ALA A 210 -15.08 6.06 12.05
N LEU A 211 -15.30 4.82 11.58
CA LEU A 211 -14.21 3.85 11.40
C LEU A 211 -13.24 4.22 10.28
N LEU A 212 -13.72 4.81 9.19
CA LEU A 212 -12.87 5.27 8.09
C LEU A 212 -12.03 6.48 8.53
N ASP A 213 -12.63 7.42 9.25
CA ASP A 213 -11.94 8.58 9.83
C ASP A 213 -10.85 8.09 10.81
N PHE A 214 -11.16 7.13 11.69
CA PHE A 214 -10.16 6.48 12.54
C PHE A 214 -9.01 5.88 11.75
N LEU A 215 -9.32 5.10 10.70
CA LEU A 215 -8.30 4.48 9.83
C LEU A 215 -7.36 5.51 9.21
N TYR A 216 -7.92 6.55 8.59
CA TYR A 216 -7.12 7.55 7.89
C TYR A 216 -6.31 8.41 8.87
N LEU A 217 -6.88 8.77 10.02
CA LEU A 217 -6.16 9.46 11.08
C LEU A 217 -5.02 8.61 11.63
N ALA A 218 -5.25 7.32 11.91
CA ALA A 218 -4.22 6.40 12.40
C ALA A 218 -3.05 6.21 11.41
N CYS A 219 -3.28 6.45 10.12
CA CYS A 219 -2.26 6.39 9.06
C CYS A 219 -1.51 7.72 8.86
N PHE A 220 -1.74 8.75 9.66
CA PHE A 220 -1.02 10.00 9.51
C PHE A 220 0.47 9.80 9.79
N PRO A 221 1.36 10.35 8.93
CA PRO A 221 2.81 10.24 9.13
C PRO A 221 3.32 11.19 10.23
N ILE A 222 2.48 12.11 10.71
CA ILE A 222 2.79 13.06 11.77
C ILE A 222 1.50 13.32 12.54
N HIS A 223 1.57 13.24 13.87
CA HIS A 223 0.46 13.54 14.76
C HIS A 223 0.70 14.80 15.58
N SER A 224 -0.34 15.64 15.67
CA SER A 224 -0.49 16.68 16.68
C SER A 224 -1.44 16.22 17.79
N ASN A 225 -1.47 16.93 18.93
CA ASN A 225 -2.45 16.68 19.99
C ASN A 225 -3.89 16.70 19.46
N ASN A 226 -4.21 17.64 18.56
CA ASN A 226 -5.54 17.73 17.94
C ASN A 226 -5.86 16.51 17.08
N SER A 227 -4.88 15.99 16.32
CA SER A 227 -5.09 14.79 15.52
C SER A 227 -5.29 13.53 16.37
N LEU A 228 -4.66 13.45 17.54
CA LEU A 228 -4.85 12.34 18.48
C LEU A 228 -6.20 12.42 19.18
N ILE A 229 -6.65 13.63 19.54
CA ILE A 229 -8.01 13.86 20.03
C ILE A 229 -9.03 13.44 18.97
N ALA A 230 -8.86 13.88 17.71
CA ALA A 230 -9.74 13.49 16.62
C ALA A 230 -9.75 11.97 16.37
N LEU A 231 -8.60 11.31 16.55
CA LEU A 231 -8.50 9.86 16.48
C LEU A 231 -9.35 9.19 17.57
N ASP A 232 -9.18 9.60 18.82
CA ASP A 232 -9.95 9.07 19.96
C ASP A 232 -11.46 9.38 19.85
N GLU A 233 -11.82 10.57 19.37
CA GLU A 233 -13.19 10.99 19.10
C GLU A 233 -13.84 10.17 17.98
N SER A 234 -13.11 9.89 16.89
CA SER A 234 -13.63 9.05 15.80
C SER A 234 -13.96 7.62 16.28
N LEU A 235 -13.18 7.07 17.20
CA LEU A 235 -13.50 5.78 17.82
C LEU A 235 -14.73 5.89 18.72
N ALA A 236 -14.83 6.94 19.54
CA ALA A 236 -16.00 7.20 20.38
C ALA A 236 -17.28 7.33 19.55
N ASP A 237 -17.20 8.03 18.40
CA ASP A 237 -18.31 8.17 17.47
C ASP A 237 -18.72 6.85 16.84
N PHE A 238 -17.79 5.95 16.52
CA PHE A 238 -18.17 4.61 16.11
C PHE A 238 -18.92 3.89 17.24
N HIS A 239 -18.39 3.91 18.46
CA HIS A 239 -18.99 3.21 19.59
C HIS A 239 -20.39 3.72 19.96
N ALA A 240 -20.66 5.01 19.76
CA ALA A 240 -21.99 5.58 20.00
C ALA A 240 -23.03 5.18 18.92
N LYS A 241 -22.60 4.71 17.74
CA LYS A 241 -23.48 4.49 16.57
C LYS A 241 -23.49 3.02 16.11
N LYS A 242 -22.55 2.18 16.59
CA LYS A 242 -22.37 0.78 16.17
C LYS A 242 -23.58 -0.13 16.40
N ASP A 243 -24.48 0.23 17.31
CA ASP A 243 -25.68 -0.57 17.58
C ASP A 243 -26.59 -0.69 16.35
N ILE A 244 -26.44 0.19 15.35
CA ILE A 244 -27.10 0.05 14.05
C ILE A 244 -26.84 -1.32 13.39
N PHE A 245 -25.63 -1.88 13.53
CA PHE A 245 -25.31 -3.19 12.97
C PHE A 245 -26.00 -4.34 13.73
N ILE A 246 -26.38 -4.12 15.00
CA ILE A 246 -27.19 -5.04 15.79
C ILE A 246 -28.67 -4.89 15.42
N THR A 247 -29.15 -3.65 15.32
CA THR A 247 -30.54 -3.34 14.90
C THR A 247 -30.86 -3.92 13.52
N LEU A 248 -29.87 -3.95 12.61
CA LEU A 248 -29.99 -4.52 11.26
C LEU A 248 -29.65 -6.02 11.18
N ASP A 249 -29.48 -6.69 12.33
CA ASP A 249 -29.24 -8.14 12.46
C ASP A 249 -28.02 -8.69 11.68
N VAL A 250 -27.01 -7.85 11.44
CA VAL A 250 -25.75 -8.30 10.80
C VAL A 250 -24.64 -8.58 11.81
N ARG A 251 -24.85 -8.22 13.08
CA ARG A 251 -23.89 -8.44 14.16
C ARG A 251 -24.60 -8.63 15.50
N LYS A 252 -24.11 -9.54 16.35
CA LYS A 252 -24.67 -9.78 17.70
C LYS A 252 -23.98 -8.98 18.80
N HIS A 253 -22.67 -8.79 18.71
CA HIS A 253 -21.85 -8.10 19.69
C HIS A 253 -20.56 -7.58 19.06
N PHE A 254 -19.87 -6.67 19.74
CA PHE A 254 -18.60 -6.08 19.28
C PHE A 254 -17.38 -6.58 20.06
N ASN A 255 -17.54 -7.69 20.77
CA ASN A 255 -16.50 -8.33 21.56
C ASN A 255 -15.50 -9.08 20.67
N PHE A 256 -14.58 -8.35 20.03
CA PHE A 256 -13.47 -8.96 19.32
C PHE A 256 -12.19 -8.12 19.43
N PRO A 257 -11.01 -8.76 19.59
CA PRO A 257 -9.79 -8.08 19.99
C PRO A 257 -9.37 -6.94 19.07
N LYS A 258 -9.50 -7.13 17.74
CA LYS A 258 -9.04 -6.15 16.75
C LYS A 258 -9.75 -4.79 16.85
N LEU A 259 -11.03 -4.77 17.24
CA LEU A 259 -11.76 -3.51 17.46
C LEU A 259 -11.40 -2.91 18.83
N HIS A 260 -11.33 -3.73 19.87
CA HIS A 260 -10.97 -3.26 21.21
C HIS A 260 -9.59 -2.57 21.20
N PHE A 261 -8.63 -3.16 20.48
CA PHE A 261 -7.27 -2.68 20.39
C PHE A 261 -7.16 -1.26 19.80
N LEU A 262 -8.18 -0.78 19.07
CA LEU A 262 -8.23 0.59 18.57
C LEU A 262 -8.12 1.63 19.71
N SER A 263 -8.62 1.29 20.89
CA SER A 263 -8.53 2.12 22.10
C SER A 263 -7.09 2.34 22.59
N HIS A 264 -6.13 1.57 22.08
CA HIS A 264 -4.72 1.68 22.47
C HIS A 264 -3.85 2.44 21.46
N TYR A 265 -4.40 2.85 20.30
CA TYR A 265 -3.63 3.51 19.24
C TYR A 265 -3.05 4.85 19.69
N SER A 266 -3.86 5.75 20.26
CA SER A 266 -3.40 7.07 20.74
C SER A 266 -2.26 6.96 21.75
N ARG A 267 -2.34 5.99 22.68
CA ARG A 267 -1.25 5.70 23.62
C ARG A 267 0.00 5.19 22.91
N ALA A 268 -0.15 4.20 22.03
CA ALA A 268 0.98 3.62 21.31
C ALA A 268 1.68 4.67 20.44
N ILE A 269 0.93 5.55 19.77
CA ILE A 269 1.49 6.62 18.95
C ILE A 269 2.33 7.59 19.78
N LYS A 270 1.90 7.90 21.01
CA LYS A 270 2.65 8.75 21.94
C LYS A 270 3.96 8.10 22.41
N TYR A 271 4.00 6.77 22.54
CA TYR A 271 5.19 6.06 23.01
C TYR A 271 6.17 5.67 21.89
N PHE A 272 5.66 5.28 20.73
CA PHE A 272 6.45 4.64 19.67
C PHE A 272 6.48 5.43 18.36
N GLY A 273 5.80 6.57 18.31
CA GLY A 273 5.65 7.37 17.10
C GLY A 273 4.53 6.85 16.18
N THR A 274 4.53 7.29 14.94
CA THR A 274 3.48 7.02 13.96
C THR A 274 3.42 5.54 13.57
N THR A 275 2.25 5.09 13.10
CA THR A 275 1.99 3.64 12.91
C THR A 275 2.83 2.98 11.83
N ASP A 276 3.39 3.76 10.91
CA ASP A 276 4.33 3.31 9.88
C ASP A 276 5.66 2.78 10.45
N ASN A 277 6.08 3.25 11.64
CA ASN A 277 7.30 2.76 12.30
C ASN A 277 7.24 1.28 12.69
N TYR A 278 6.04 0.73 12.87
CA TYR A 278 5.84 -0.61 13.40
C TYR A 278 4.74 -1.40 12.67
N ASN A 279 4.39 -0.97 11.46
CA ASN A 279 3.43 -1.66 10.61
C ASN A 279 4.04 -2.92 9.98
N THR A 280 3.26 -4.00 9.93
CA THR A 280 3.71 -5.29 9.37
C THR A 280 3.72 -5.34 7.85
N GLU A 281 3.18 -4.33 7.14
CA GLU A 281 3.25 -4.29 5.66
C GLU A 281 4.70 -4.40 5.16
N THR A 282 5.63 -3.75 5.85
CA THR A 282 7.06 -3.79 5.52
C THR A 282 7.64 -5.18 5.75
N THR A 283 7.37 -5.80 6.89
CA THR A 283 7.89 -7.14 7.22
C THR A 283 7.27 -8.23 6.34
N GLU A 284 5.98 -8.13 6.00
CA GLU A 284 5.30 -9.06 5.09
C GLU A 284 5.86 -8.95 3.67
N ARG A 285 6.22 -7.73 3.23
CA ARG A 285 6.94 -7.55 1.96
C ARG A 285 8.31 -8.20 2.00
N LEU A 286 9.07 -8.02 3.08
CA LEU A 286 10.38 -8.66 3.26
C LEU A 286 10.26 -10.19 3.35
N HIS A 287 9.17 -10.74 3.90
CA HIS A 287 8.93 -12.18 3.90
C HIS A 287 8.82 -12.77 2.48
N ILE A 288 8.43 -11.98 1.47
CA ILE A 288 8.47 -12.42 0.07
C ILE A 288 9.92 -12.66 -0.35
N ASP A 289 10.76 -11.64 -0.17
CA ASP A 289 12.13 -11.64 -0.67
C ASP A 289 13.05 -12.55 0.17
N PHE A 290 12.87 -12.56 1.50
CA PHE A 290 13.77 -13.24 2.42
C PHE A 290 13.35 -14.67 2.75
N THR A 291 12.05 -14.97 2.69
CA THR A 291 11.55 -16.29 3.06
C THR A 291 11.06 -17.04 1.83
N LYS A 292 10.11 -16.49 1.07
CA LYS A 292 9.48 -17.21 -0.05
C LYS A 292 10.43 -17.42 -1.23
N ASP A 293 11.22 -16.42 -1.59
CA ASP A 293 12.22 -16.56 -2.66
C ASP A 293 13.36 -17.48 -2.26
N ALA A 294 13.88 -17.31 -1.04
CA ALA A 294 14.92 -18.19 -0.50
C ALA A 294 14.45 -19.65 -0.43
N TYR A 295 13.22 -19.89 0.03
CA TYR A 295 12.64 -21.22 0.07
C TYR A 295 12.47 -21.81 -1.34
N ARG A 296 11.96 -21.02 -2.30
CA ARG A 296 11.85 -21.44 -3.71
C ARG A 296 13.19 -21.74 -4.37
N ALA A 297 14.27 -21.12 -3.90
CA ALA A 297 15.63 -21.38 -4.37
C ALA A 297 16.31 -22.57 -3.67
N SER A 298 15.69 -23.13 -2.62
CA SER A 298 16.17 -24.32 -1.93
C SER A 298 15.71 -25.61 -2.63
N ASN A 299 16.28 -26.74 -2.25
CA ASN A 299 15.80 -28.06 -2.67
C ASN A 299 14.63 -28.59 -1.80
N HIS A 300 14.08 -27.77 -0.90
CA HIS A 300 13.01 -28.11 0.05
C HIS A 300 13.32 -29.25 1.03
N LYS A 301 14.61 -29.52 1.30
CA LYS A 301 15.07 -30.49 2.30
C LYS A 301 16.13 -29.85 3.19
N ASP A 302 15.90 -29.80 4.50
CA ASP A 302 16.77 -29.09 5.45
C ASP A 302 17.00 -27.63 4.99
N GLU A 303 15.88 -26.98 4.63
CA GLU A 303 15.81 -25.75 3.87
C GLU A 303 16.43 -24.55 4.59
N TYR A 304 16.37 -24.49 5.92
CA TYR A 304 16.80 -23.32 6.69
C TYR A 304 18.26 -22.94 6.41
N THR A 305 19.17 -23.92 6.42
CA THR A 305 20.59 -23.68 6.13
C THR A 305 20.79 -23.16 4.70
N GLN A 306 20.00 -23.66 3.75
CA GLN A 306 20.06 -23.23 2.36
C GLN A 306 19.51 -21.82 2.19
N MET A 307 18.39 -21.50 2.85
CA MET A 307 17.78 -20.18 2.86
C MET A 307 18.73 -19.14 3.45
N THR A 308 19.32 -19.42 4.62
CA THR A 308 20.32 -18.53 5.25
C THR A 308 21.51 -18.30 4.32
N ARG A 309 22.05 -19.36 3.72
CA ARG A 309 23.17 -19.23 2.77
C ARG A 309 22.79 -18.45 1.51
N TRP A 310 21.57 -18.60 1.02
CA TRP A 310 21.06 -17.84 -0.12
C TRP A 310 20.96 -16.35 0.22
N LEU A 311 20.47 -16.01 1.42
CA LEU A 311 20.39 -14.63 1.90
C LEU A 311 21.77 -14.00 2.04
N GLU A 312 22.71 -14.67 2.71
CA GLU A 312 24.09 -14.17 2.85
C GLU A 312 24.74 -13.88 1.49
N ARG A 313 24.54 -14.76 0.50
CA ARG A 313 25.10 -14.57 -0.84
C ARG A 313 24.49 -13.35 -1.51
N ARG A 314 23.17 -13.18 -1.41
CA ARG A 314 22.46 -12.04 -1.99
C ARG A 314 22.90 -10.73 -1.33
N GLU A 315 23.06 -10.70 -0.02
CA GLU A 315 23.59 -9.55 0.71
C GLU A 315 25.01 -9.20 0.26
N LYS A 316 25.92 -10.17 0.18
CA LYS A 316 27.30 -9.97 -0.29
C LYS A 316 27.35 -9.41 -1.72
N ILE A 317 26.49 -9.89 -2.61
CA ILE A 317 26.38 -9.37 -3.98
C ILE A 317 25.90 -7.92 -3.98
N ILE A 318 24.91 -7.58 -3.15
CA ILE A 318 24.39 -6.20 -3.03
C ILE A 318 25.48 -5.27 -2.49
N GLN A 319 26.16 -5.66 -1.41
CA GLN A 319 27.26 -4.89 -0.83
C GLN A 319 28.39 -4.67 -1.84
N HIS A 320 28.79 -5.72 -2.57
CA HIS A 320 29.80 -5.59 -3.62
C HIS A 320 29.35 -4.66 -4.75
N THR A 321 28.09 -4.76 -5.19
CA THR A 321 27.50 -3.87 -6.20
C THR A 321 27.57 -2.41 -5.74
N ASN A 322 27.18 -2.13 -4.49
CA ASN A 322 27.27 -0.79 -3.91
C ASN A 322 28.71 -0.27 -3.87
N TYR A 323 29.67 -1.12 -3.50
CA TYR A 323 31.08 -0.78 -3.51
C TYR A 323 31.59 -0.45 -4.92
N ILE A 324 31.23 -1.24 -5.93
CA ILE A 324 31.59 -0.97 -7.33
C ILE A 324 31.00 0.36 -7.79
N SER A 325 29.71 0.62 -7.54
CA SER A 325 29.08 1.90 -7.87
C SER A 325 29.77 3.09 -7.20
N TRP A 326 30.11 2.97 -5.91
CA TRP A 326 30.88 4.00 -5.19
C TRP A 326 32.27 4.22 -5.81
N ARG A 327 32.98 3.15 -6.17
CA ARG A 327 34.29 3.25 -6.83
C ARG A 327 34.20 3.93 -8.20
N LEU A 328 33.21 3.58 -9.02
CA LEU A 328 33.00 4.18 -10.34
C LEU A 328 32.63 5.65 -10.23
N ASN A 329 31.75 6.03 -9.31
CA ASN A 329 31.39 7.44 -9.09
C ASN A 329 32.57 8.29 -8.59
N ASN A 330 33.53 7.71 -7.87
CA ASN A 330 34.77 8.40 -7.47
C ASN A 330 35.81 8.52 -8.60
N LEU A 331 35.69 7.74 -9.68
CA LEU A 331 36.59 7.78 -10.83
C LEU A 331 36.23 8.89 -11.84
N ASP A 332 35.00 9.42 -11.80
CA ASP A 332 34.50 10.48 -12.70
C ASP A 332 34.93 11.91 -12.29
N GLY A 333 35.99 12.05 -11.48
CA GLY A 333 36.93 13.17 -11.58
C GLY A 333 36.38 14.61 -11.43
N SER A 334 35.61 14.90 -10.39
CA SER A 334 35.40 16.28 -9.93
C SER A 334 35.91 16.44 -8.49
N CYS A 335 37.17 16.81 -8.32
CA CYS A 335 37.78 17.11 -7.03
C CYS A 335 37.61 18.59 -6.65
N ILE A 336 37.26 18.89 -5.39
CA ILE A 336 38.04 19.80 -4.51
C ILE A 336 37.97 19.28 -3.06
N PRO A 337 39.08 19.26 -2.30
CA PRO A 337 39.11 18.96 -0.87
C PRO A 337 39.01 20.23 -0.01
N SER A 338 38.09 20.27 0.95
CA SER A 338 38.10 21.22 2.07
C SER A 338 37.72 20.50 3.36
N THR A 339 38.66 20.42 4.28
CA THR A 339 38.52 20.02 5.67
C THR A 339 37.54 20.94 6.41
N SER A 340 36.28 20.51 6.54
CA SER A 340 35.39 20.86 7.63
C SER A 340 34.35 19.77 7.79
N ILE A 341 34.18 19.35 9.03
CA ILE A 341 33.17 18.44 9.55
C ILE A 341 31.78 18.85 9.04
N LEU A 342 30.94 17.84 8.77
CA LEU A 342 29.62 17.84 8.10
C LEU A 342 29.68 17.70 6.57
N PRO A 343 29.09 16.65 5.98
CA PRO A 343 28.75 16.68 4.58
C PRO A 343 27.70 17.78 4.40
N THR A 344 28.13 18.94 3.90
CA THR A 344 27.22 19.93 3.36
C THR A 344 26.64 19.29 2.10
N CYS A 345 25.45 18.71 2.26
CA CYS A 345 24.59 18.26 1.20
C CYS A 345 24.49 19.42 0.19
N HIS A 346 25.12 19.26 -0.98
CA HIS A 346 24.77 20.08 -2.12
C HIS A 346 23.29 19.85 -2.38
N THR A 347 22.53 20.91 -2.10
CA THR A 347 21.10 21.07 -2.25
C THR A 347 20.65 20.73 -3.67
N LEU A 348 20.47 19.45 -3.94
CA LEU A 348 19.48 18.98 -4.88
C LEU A 348 18.17 18.88 -4.10
N THR A 349 17.26 19.79 -4.41
CA THR A 349 15.87 19.80 -3.94
C THR A 349 15.30 18.37 -3.87
N GLY A 350 14.96 17.89 -2.67
CA GLY A 350 14.07 16.73 -2.51
C GLY A 350 14.42 15.67 -1.46
N GLU A 351 15.39 15.86 -0.58
CA GLU A 351 15.64 14.87 0.49
C GLU A 351 14.58 14.98 1.61
N ARG A 352 13.84 13.88 1.86
CA ARG A 352 13.21 13.61 3.16
C ARG A 352 13.92 12.42 3.82
N TYR A 353 13.91 12.41 5.14
CA TYR A 353 14.68 11.53 6.04
C TYR A 353 14.10 10.10 6.20
N ASP A 354 13.32 9.61 5.24
CA ASP A 354 12.43 8.46 5.45
C ASP A 354 13.20 7.12 5.55
N PHE A 355 14.30 6.90 4.82
CA PHE A 355 14.99 5.58 4.81
C PHE A 355 16.45 5.63 4.27
N PRO A 356 17.40 4.87 4.85
CA PRO A 356 18.71 4.62 4.23
C PRO A 356 18.60 3.52 3.16
N GLY A 357 18.94 3.84 1.91
CA GLY A 357 19.04 2.87 0.80
C GLY A 357 17.92 2.93 -0.25
N ALA A 358 16.92 3.79 -0.07
CA ALA A 358 15.99 4.13 -1.14
C ALA A 358 16.62 5.22 -2.03
N GLN A 359 17.33 4.82 -3.08
CA GLN A 359 17.69 5.74 -4.16
C GLN A 359 16.42 6.05 -4.96
N ARG A 360 15.61 6.98 -4.47
CA ARG A 360 14.57 7.62 -5.28
C ARG A 360 14.94 9.08 -5.51
N THR A 361 15.40 9.34 -6.71
CA THR A 361 15.65 10.66 -7.29
C THR A 361 14.32 11.38 -7.58
N SER A 362 14.34 12.70 -7.80
CA SER A 362 13.15 13.44 -8.29
C SER A 362 12.63 12.93 -9.65
N THR A 363 13.44 12.12 -10.34
CA THR A 363 13.07 11.33 -11.52
C THR A 363 12.18 10.12 -11.19
N ASP A 364 12.20 9.56 -9.98
CA ASP A 364 11.31 8.46 -9.57
C ASP A 364 9.86 8.90 -9.32
N MET A 365 9.64 10.19 -9.12
CA MET A 365 8.32 10.83 -9.16
C MET A 365 7.82 11.02 -10.59
N LYS A 366 8.71 10.91 -11.59
CA LYS A 366 8.33 10.86 -13.00
C LYS A 366 8.19 9.38 -13.36
N CYS A 367 6.99 8.82 -13.20
CA CYS A 367 6.69 7.51 -13.76
C CYS A 367 6.73 7.60 -15.29
N ALA A 368 7.92 7.47 -15.88
CA ALA A 368 8.11 7.52 -17.32
C ALA A 368 7.48 6.26 -17.92
N PHE A 369 6.29 6.44 -18.49
CA PHE A 369 5.61 5.37 -19.19
C PHE A 369 6.28 5.12 -20.53
N ILE A 370 6.76 3.89 -20.73
CA ILE A 370 7.24 3.42 -22.02
C ILE A 370 6.03 2.92 -22.83
N PRO A 371 5.74 3.52 -24.01
CA PRO A 371 4.69 3.03 -24.89
C PRO A 371 5.09 1.66 -25.46
N LYS A 372 4.13 0.75 -25.46
CA LYS A 372 4.23 -0.59 -26.02
C LYS A 372 3.03 -0.84 -26.93
N ILE A 373 3.31 -1.02 -28.21
CA ILE A 373 2.33 -1.35 -29.24
C ILE A 373 2.44 -2.84 -29.56
N THR A 374 1.34 -3.50 -29.91
CA THR A 374 1.37 -4.89 -30.36
C THR A 374 2.13 -5.01 -31.68
N THR A 375 2.87 -6.11 -31.87
CA THR A 375 3.63 -6.34 -33.11
C THR A 375 2.74 -6.39 -34.36
N HIS A 376 1.48 -6.80 -34.20
CA HIS A 376 0.52 -6.90 -35.28
C HIS A 376 -0.60 -5.86 -35.13
N PRO A 377 -1.06 -5.25 -36.24
CA PRO A 377 -2.16 -4.29 -36.23
C PRO A 377 -3.46 -4.97 -35.87
N THR A 378 -4.34 -4.22 -35.19
CA THR A 378 -5.69 -4.68 -34.88
C THR A 378 -6.51 -4.85 -36.17
N MET A 379 -6.31 -3.93 -37.12
CA MET A 379 -6.87 -4.02 -38.48
C MET A 379 -5.73 -3.91 -39.49
N LYS A 380 -5.52 -4.96 -40.30
CA LYS A 380 -4.40 -5.01 -41.25
C LYS A 380 -4.50 -3.98 -42.38
N SER A 381 -5.71 -3.57 -42.74
CA SER A 381 -5.96 -2.64 -43.84
C SER A 381 -7.27 -1.89 -43.63
N VAL A 382 -7.19 -0.58 -43.50
CA VAL A 382 -8.33 0.34 -43.36
C VAL A 382 -8.14 1.46 -44.39
N THR A 383 -9.18 1.77 -45.18
CA THR A 383 -9.09 2.83 -46.20
C THR A 383 -9.01 4.21 -45.55
N LEU A 384 -8.31 5.15 -46.20
CA LEU A 384 -8.26 6.55 -45.77
C LEU A 384 -9.67 7.15 -45.64
N SER A 385 -10.57 6.82 -46.59
CA SER A 385 -11.98 7.23 -46.54
C SER A 385 -12.71 6.71 -45.30
N LYS A 386 -12.34 5.54 -44.78
CA LYS A 386 -12.95 4.96 -43.59
C LYS A 386 -12.38 5.54 -42.30
N LEU A 387 -11.13 6.01 -42.35
CA LEU A 387 -10.53 6.74 -41.24
C LEU A 387 -11.22 8.10 -41.04
N GLU A 388 -11.48 8.80 -42.14
CA GLU A 388 -12.12 10.13 -42.16
C GLU A 388 -13.65 10.09 -42.07
N ASP A 389 -14.25 8.90 -42.14
CA ASP A 389 -15.70 8.70 -41.99
C ASP A 389 -16.15 9.08 -40.57
N ASN A 390 -17.04 10.07 -40.49
CA ASN A 390 -17.66 10.56 -39.25
C ASN A 390 -18.93 9.80 -38.86
N GLY A 391 -19.35 8.81 -39.66
CA GLY A 391 -20.49 7.97 -39.37
C GLY A 391 -20.24 7.00 -38.21
N ALA A 392 -21.30 6.31 -37.78
CA ALA A 392 -21.27 5.42 -36.61
C ALA A 392 -20.25 4.26 -36.70
N GLN A 393 -19.80 3.92 -37.90
CA GLN A 393 -18.81 2.86 -38.15
C GLN A 393 -17.42 3.42 -38.52
N GLY A 394 -17.31 4.72 -38.77
CA GLY A 394 -16.06 5.38 -39.16
C GLY A 394 -15.20 5.75 -37.95
N TYR A 395 -13.92 6.03 -38.19
CA TYR A 395 -12.97 6.35 -37.10
C TYR A 395 -13.05 7.81 -36.65
N GLY A 396 -13.74 8.70 -37.40
CA GLY A 396 -13.91 10.10 -37.03
C GLY A 396 -12.64 10.96 -37.14
N ALA A 397 -11.60 10.49 -37.85
CA ALA A 397 -10.35 11.21 -38.03
C ALA A 397 -10.43 12.16 -39.23
N VAL A 398 -11.32 13.17 -39.16
CA VAL A 398 -11.89 13.95 -40.27
C VAL A 398 -10.87 14.59 -41.24
N ASP A 399 -9.65 14.87 -40.78
CA ASP A 399 -8.59 15.53 -41.58
C ASP A 399 -7.30 14.68 -41.68
N PHE A 400 -7.38 13.37 -41.43
CA PHE A 400 -6.21 12.52 -41.32
C PHE A 400 -5.30 12.58 -42.57
N THR A 401 -5.87 12.49 -43.77
CA THR A 401 -5.11 12.53 -45.03
C THR A 401 -4.41 13.86 -45.20
N ARG A 402 -5.09 14.98 -44.88
CA ARG A 402 -4.50 16.32 -44.94
C ARG A 402 -3.37 16.46 -43.93
N ALA A 403 -3.58 16.02 -42.69
CA ALA A 403 -2.59 16.06 -41.63
C ALA A 403 -1.35 15.23 -41.98
N LEU A 404 -1.54 14.02 -42.53
CA LEU A 404 -0.44 13.17 -42.97
C LEU A 404 0.37 13.80 -44.11
N LYS A 405 -0.28 14.42 -45.10
CA LYS A 405 0.41 15.15 -46.17
C LYS A 405 1.22 16.32 -45.64
N ARG A 406 0.64 17.11 -44.72
CA ARG A 406 1.35 18.20 -44.03
C ARG A 406 2.57 17.68 -43.27
N PHE A 407 2.40 16.59 -42.52
CA PHE A 407 3.49 15.95 -41.79
C PHE A 407 4.62 15.53 -42.73
N VAL A 408 4.32 14.89 -43.86
CA VAL A 408 5.34 14.49 -44.85
C VAL A 408 6.12 15.71 -45.39
N VAL A 409 5.44 16.82 -45.68
CA VAL A 409 6.11 18.05 -46.16
C VAL A 409 7.00 18.64 -45.08
N GLN A 410 6.49 18.76 -43.85
CA GLN A 410 7.21 19.34 -42.72
C GLN A 410 8.38 18.46 -42.29
N PHE A 411 8.23 17.13 -42.32
CA PHE A 411 9.29 16.18 -42.03
C PHE A 411 10.44 16.28 -43.04
N ARG A 412 10.13 16.47 -44.32
CA ARG A 412 11.15 16.66 -45.37
C ARG A 412 11.80 18.04 -45.32
N ASN A 413 11.08 19.06 -44.85
CA ASN A 413 11.57 20.44 -44.80
C ASN A 413 11.16 21.11 -43.47
N PRO A 414 11.89 20.85 -42.37
CA PRO A 414 11.50 21.29 -41.02
C PRO A 414 11.39 22.81 -40.84
N HIS A 415 12.09 23.58 -41.68
CA HIS A 415 12.17 25.03 -41.58
C HIS A 415 11.07 25.78 -42.37
N LEU A 416 10.19 25.08 -43.10
CA LEU A 416 9.13 25.74 -43.86
C LEU A 416 8.07 26.33 -42.94
N GLN A 417 7.57 27.52 -43.31
CA GLN A 417 6.44 28.15 -42.63
C GLN A 417 5.14 27.39 -42.91
N SER A 418 4.21 27.41 -41.94
CA SER A 418 2.96 26.60 -41.97
C SER A 418 2.09 26.83 -43.22
N ASN A 419 2.05 28.06 -43.74
CA ASN A 419 1.34 28.42 -44.96
C ASN A 419 1.94 27.75 -46.21
N ILE A 420 3.27 27.70 -46.31
CA ILE A 420 3.98 27.02 -47.40
C ILE A 420 3.80 25.50 -47.26
N VAL A 421 3.83 24.97 -46.04
CA VAL A 421 3.56 23.54 -45.79
C VAL A 421 2.17 23.14 -46.29
N ASP A 422 1.14 23.97 -46.06
CA ASP A 422 -0.21 23.74 -46.57
C ASP A 422 -0.29 23.73 -48.10
N GLU A 423 0.41 24.66 -48.77
CA GLU A 423 0.42 24.74 -50.22
C GLU A 423 1.06 23.50 -50.83
N TYR A 424 2.22 23.09 -50.31
CA TYR A 424 2.94 21.90 -50.76
C TYR A 424 2.17 20.61 -50.44
N ALA A 425 1.47 20.55 -49.31
CA ALA A 425 0.69 19.39 -48.91
C ALA A 425 -0.45 19.08 -49.91
N ARG A 426 -0.99 20.08 -50.63
CA ARG A 426 -2.00 19.87 -51.67
C ARG A 426 -1.49 19.01 -52.82
N PHE A 427 -0.21 19.14 -53.16
CA PHE A 427 0.42 18.44 -54.28
C PHE A 427 1.01 17.07 -53.89
N ILE A 428 1.02 16.71 -52.61
CA ILE A 428 1.44 15.37 -52.18
C ILE A 428 0.38 14.35 -52.57
N VAL A 429 0.80 13.35 -53.35
CA VAL A 429 0.03 12.15 -53.65
C VAL A 429 0.54 11.01 -52.76
N LEU A 430 -0.35 10.44 -51.95
CA LEU A 430 -0.01 9.27 -51.14
C LEU A 430 -0.04 8.02 -52.04
N PRO A 431 1.01 7.19 -52.05
CA PRO A 431 1.09 6.01 -52.92
C PRO A 431 0.21 4.84 -52.44
N PHE A 432 -0.54 5.00 -51.37
CA PHE A 432 -1.41 3.99 -50.77
C PHE A 432 -2.80 4.57 -50.46
N ARG A 433 -3.80 3.69 -50.42
CA ARG A 433 -5.18 4.04 -50.05
C ARG A 433 -5.63 3.47 -48.71
N THR A 434 -4.81 2.60 -48.13
CA THR A 434 -5.12 1.87 -46.91
C THR A 434 -3.95 1.86 -45.95
N LEU A 435 -4.24 1.82 -44.64
CA LEU A 435 -3.24 1.74 -43.59
C LEU A 435 -3.54 0.59 -42.61
N PRO A 436 -2.52 -0.04 -42.04
CA PRO A 436 -2.68 -0.87 -40.85
C PRO A 436 -2.99 0.02 -39.64
N ILE A 437 -3.95 -0.38 -38.82
CA ILE A 437 -4.42 0.39 -37.67
C ILE A 437 -4.30 -0.42 -36.38
N TRP A 438 -3.75 0.22 -35.36
CA TRP A 438 -3.68 -0.28 -33.99
C TRP A 438 -4.69 0.49 -33.16
N HIS A 439 -5.59 -0.23 -32.48
CA HIS A 439 -6.62 0.39 -31.65
C HIS A 439 -6.16 0.70 -30.23
N GLN A 440 -5.00 0.20 -29.80
CA GLN A 440 -4.53 0.35 -28.43
C GLN A 440 -3.02 0.51 -28.33
N VAL A 441 -2.59 1.48 -27.54
CA VAL A 441 -1.22 1.65 -27.06
C VAL A 441 -1.21 1.35 -25.57
N LYS A 442 -0.31 0.47 -25.11
CA LYS A 442 -0.14 0.13 -23.69
C LYS A 442 1.06 0.87 -23.13
N PHE A 443 1.03 1.18 -21.85
CA PHE A 443 2.08 1.89 -21.16
C PHE A 443 2.62 1.02 -20.03
N THR A 444 3.94 0.87 -20.00
CA THR A 444 4.65 0.04 -19.03
C THR A 444 5.76 0.85 -18.41
N ASN A 445 6.11 0.58 -17.15
CA ASN A 445 7.33 1.08 -16.55
C ASN A 445 8.16 -0.15 -16.16
N MET A 446 9.19 -0.41 -16.96
CA MET A 446 10.02 -1.61 -16.84
C MET A 446 10.87 -1.58 -15.57
N ASP A 447 11.30 -0.40 -15.14
CA ASP A 447 12.23 -0.22 -14.03
C ASP A 447 11.54 -0.48 -12.68
N LEU A 448 10.29 -0.05 -12.53
CA LEU A 448 9.54 -0.17 -11.28
C LEU A 448 8.55 -1.35 -11.26
N PHE A 449 7.97 -1.71 -12.41
CA PHE A 449 6.86 -2.68 -12.48
C PHE A 449 7.06 -3.77 -13.54
N GLY A 450 8.25 -3.85 -14.16
CA GLY A 450 8.58 -4.82 -15.19
C GLY A 450 7.62 -4.74 -16.39
N LYS A 451 7.23 -5.89 -16.93
CA LYS A 451 6.37 -5.98 -18.14
C LYS A 451 4.89 -5.69 -17.87
N LYS A 452 4.50 -5.29 -16.66
CA LYS A 452 3.11 -5.04 -16.29
C LYS A 452 2.59 -3.81 -17.03
N THR A 453 1.45 -3.95 -17.70
CA THR A 453 0.72 -2.81 -18.26
C THR A 453 0.14 -1.98 -17.12
N LEU A 454 0.54 -0.72 -17.04
CA LEU A 454 0.14 0.23 -16.01
C LEU A 454 -0.99 1.12 -16.52
N ASP A 455 -0.94 1.49 -17.79
CA ASP A 455 -2.02 2.24 -18.43
C ASP A 455 -2.16 1.86 -19.92
N SER A 456 -3.22 2.32 -20.58
CA SER A 456 -3.41 2.19 -22.02
C SER A 456 -4.32 3.29 -22.57
N VAL A 457 -4.03 3.69 -23.80
CA VAL A 457 -4.86 4.57 -24.63
C VAL A 457 -5.47 3.75 -25.74
N SER A 458 -6.77 3.89 -25.95
CA SER A 458 -7.52 3.18 -26.98
C SER A 458 -8.29 4.15 -27.89
N ALA A 459 -8.24 3.89 -29.19
CA ALA A 459 -9.00 4.63 -30.19
C ALA A 459 -9.58 3.63 -31.22
N HIS A 460 -10.90 3.45 -31.20
CA HIS A 460 -11.61 2.57 -32.13
C HIS A 460 -13.07 2.99 -32.38
N PRO A 461 -13.62 2.70 -33.57
CA PRO A 461 -15.03 2.92 -33.88
C PRO A 461 -15.94 1.94 -33.12
N ARG A 462 -17.26 2.14 -33.23
CA ARG A 462 -18.25 1.17 -32.72
C ARG A 462 -18.12 -0.15 -33.49
N ARG A 463 -18.28 -1.26 -32.78
CA ARG A 463 -18.41 -2.59 -33.39
C ARG A 463 -19.86 -3.06 -33.35
N PHE A 464 -20.26 -3.72 -34.43
CA PHE A 464 -21.60 -4.25 -34.61
C PHE A 464 -21.52 -5.77 -34.80
N ASN A 465 -22.51 -6.51 -34.29
CA ASN A 465 -22.67 -7.92 -34.63
C ASN A 465 -23.33 -8.07 -36.02
N LEU A 466 -23.47 -9.32 -36.47
CA LEU A 466 -24.12 -9.67 -37.75
C LEU A 466 -25.60 -9.23 -37.82
N LEU A 467 -26.23 -8.95 -36.68
CA LEU A 467 -27.61 -8.49 -36.56
C LEU A 467 -27.72 -6.94 -36.48
N GLY A 468 -26.60 -6.22 -36.65
CA GLY A 468 -26.57 -4.76 -36.61
C GLY A 468 -26.67 -4.13 -35.22
N GLN A 469 -26.57 -4.93 -34.15
CA GLN A 469 -26.56 -4.44 -32.77
C GLN A 469 -25.14 -4.07 -32.34
N VAL A 470 -25.01 -3.02 -31.53
CA VAL A 470 -23.71 -2.54 -31.04
C VAL A 470 -23.16 -3.54 -30.00
N THR A 471 -22.01 -4.14 -30.31
CA THR A 471 -21.27 -5.04 -29.40
C THR A 471 -20.20 -4.30 -28.61
N GLN A 472 -19.71 -3.18 -29.13
CA GLN A 472 -18.71 -2.34 -28.48
C GLN A 472 -18.96 -0.88 -28.88
N LEU A 473 -19.04 0.01 -27.91
CA LEU A 473 -19.13 1.45 -28.16
C LEU A 473 -17.82 1.97 -28.77
N SER A 474 -17.87 3.11 -29.43
CA SER A 474 -16.67 3.82 -29.89
C SER A 474 -15.90 4.35 -28.68
N GLN A 475 -14.59 4.27 -28.73
CA GLN A 475 -13.70 4.84 -27.71
C GLN A 475 -12.66 5.71 -28.40
N PHE A 476 -12.40 6.90 -27.87
CA PHE A 476 -11.37 7.80 -28.37
C PHE A 476 -10.67 8.49 -27.19
N ASP A 477 -9.69 7.79 -26.64
CA ASP A 477 -8.88 8.30 -25.53
C ASP A 477 -7.93 9.40 -26.03
N THR A 478 -7.78 10.48 -25.25
CA THR A 478 -6.86 11.59 -25.58
C THR A 478 -5.59 11.50 -24.74
N ALA A 479 -4.44 11.71 -25.37
CA ALA A 479 -3.14 11.73 -24.70
C ALA A 479 -2.41 13.05 -24.96
N LEU A 480 -1.92 13.70 -23.89
CA LEU A 480 -1.04 14.86 -23.98
C LEU A 480 0.41 14.37 -23.91
N ILE A 481 1.16 14.56 -24.99
CA ILE A 481 2.55 14.11 -25.10
C ILE A 481 3.49 15.31 -24.96
N SER A 482 4.40 15.27 -23.99
CA SER A 482 5.49 16.24 -23.87
C SER A 482 6.72 15.73 -24.64
N LEU A 483 7.11 16.48 -25.68
CA LEU A 483 8.28 16.19 -26.52
C LEU A 483 9.49 17.01 -26.05
N LYS A 484 10.66 16.38 -25.94
CA LYS A 484 11.91 17.10 -25.64
C LYS A 484 12.44 17.76 -26.92
N ALA A 485 12.64 19.08 -26.91
CA ALA A 485 13.27 19.76 -28.03
C ALA A 485 14.73 19.29 -28.20
N GLY A 486 15.10 18.84 -29.40
CA GLY A 486 16.49 18.56 -29.78
C GLY A 486 16.90 17.09 -29.91
N ILE A 487 16.03 16.13 -29.57
CA ILE A 487 16.24 14.70 -29.90
C ILE A 487 14.91 14.23 -30.47
N GLU A 488 14.82 14.14 -31.80
CA GLU A 488 13.69 13.49 -32.46
C GLU A 488 13.55 12.08 -31.88
N ASP A 489 12.34 11.74 -31.43
CA ASP A 489 11.91 10.42 -30.93
C ASP A 489 12.10 10.05 -29.44
N THR A 490 12.30 10.98 -28.50
CA THR A 490 12.20 10.65 -27.06
C THR A 490 11.05 11.38 -26.34
N ILE A 491 9.97 10.65 -26.01
CA ILE A 491 8.85 11.15 -25.19
C ILE A 491 9.36 11.36 -23.76
N GLN A 492 9.35 12.61 -23.29
CA GLN A 492 9.92 12.99 -21.98
C GLN A 492 8.92 12.83 -20.83
N GLY A 493 7.63 12.78 -21.17
CA GLY A 493 6.52 12.56 -20.24
C GLY A 493 5.20 12.61 -21.01
N MET A 494 4.22 11.84 -20.58
CA MET A 494 2.90 11.81 -21.19
C MET A 494 1.83 11.86 -20.11
N TRP A 495 0.90 12.79 -20.25
CA TRP A 495 -0.22 12.98 -19.34
C TRP A 495 -1.47 12.48 -20.05
N LEU A 496 -2.16 11.52 -19.46
CA LEU A 496 -3.34 10.91 -20.05
C LEU A 496 -4.58 11.60 -19.50
N SER A 497 -5.46 12.04 -20.41
CA SER A 497 -6.80 12.51 -20.07
C SER A 497 -7.78 11.57 -20.74
N LYS A 498 -8.37 10.68 -19.94
CA LYS A 498 -9.44 9.80 -20.41
C LYS A 498 -10.76 10.54 -20.16
N VAL A 499 -11.44 10.91 -21.23
CA VAL A 499 -12.79 11.50 -21.17
C VAL A 499 -13.81 10.39 -21.34
#